data_AF-A0A2D5BP45-F1
#
_entry.id   AF-A0A2D5BP45-F1
#
_cell.length_a   1.000
_cell.length_b   1.000
_cell.length_c   1.000
_cell.angle_alpha   90.00
_cell.angle_beta   90.00
_cell.angle_gamma   90.00
#
_symmetry.space_group_name_H-M   'P 1'
#
loop_
_entity.id
_entity.type
_entity.pdbx_description
1 polymer ?
#
loop_
_entity_poly.entity_id
_entity_poly.type
_entity_poly.pdbx_seq_one_letter_code
_entity_poly.pdbx_strand_id
1 'polypeptide(L)'
;MSLDGATPPALPPDPPAHGGAPGTTPGGALQFYWFDGILEGARPADEDTLHEAVRRLRDSGFGLGEVTTDGGRFTLLLDDAAIAGGEVGNAQREAFVGALQSLVGAMPDGGSCESTLRCTEVFEGGTRESLFAASGGEVRVAARLRPHASQDFDRDPARRTIAPPVALSRRGLLLLGLLFLTAIGLWSWRSGYLDRLFGASAESLAVEVGPFDGLLTISVSSSWGKYVVEISRGDKYPATPADVQGLLDGAADLEARSAVSAVANGDKIWVRLETAEGKVLSAEPVELRSLVADEDKRPTVKLDGLIGATSLRLAIDSGK
;
A
#
# COMPACT_ATOMS: atom_id res chain seq x y z
N MET A 1 22.31 -32.11 -47.84
CA MET A 1 22.68 -30.73 -47.50
C MET A 1 23.08 -30.74 -46.04
N SER A 2 24.39 -30.84 -45.78
CA SER A 2 24.96 -30.78 -44.43
C SER A 2 25.07 -29.31 -44.01
N LEU A 3 24.59 -29.00 -42.81
CA LEU A 3 24.81 -27.69 -42.18
C LEU A 3 26.18 -27.75 -41.49
N ASP A 4 27.11 -26.97 -42.03
CA ASP A 4 28.45 -26.79 -41.48
C ASP A 4 28.41 -26.16 -40.09
N GLY A 5 29.20 -26.73 -39.19
CA GLY A 5 29.40 -26.26 -37.83
C GLY A 5 30.20 -24.97 -37.79
N ALA A 6 29.55 -23.87 -37.44
CA ALA A 6 30.22 -22.64 -37.05
C ALA A 6 30.57 -22.72 -35.55
N THR A 7 31.87 -22.78 -35.26
CA THR A 7 32.38 -22.66 -33.88
C THR A 7 32.23 -21.21 -33.44
N PRO A 8 31.60 -20.93 -32.28
CA PRO A 8 31.47 -19.55 -31.80
C PRO A 8 32.87 -18.92 -31.60
N PRO A 9 33.04 -17.64 -31.94
CA PRO A 9 34.32 -16.97 -31.82
C PRO A 9 34.80 -16.99 -30.36
N ALA A 10 36.07 -17.30 -30.17
CA ALA A 10 36.71 -17.26 -28.86
C ALA A 10 36.54 -15.86 -28.25
N LEU A 11 36.06 -15.82 -27.00
CA LEU A 11 36.02 -14.59 -26.23
C LEU A 11 37.43 -14.00 -26.15
N PRO A 12 37.58 -12.66 -26.26
CA PRO A 12 38.87 -12.02 -26.08
C PRO A 12 39.42 -12.37 -24.69
N PRO A 13 40.75 -12.60 -24.55
CA PRO A 13 41.34 -12.87 -23.25
C PRO A 13 41.06 -11.69 -22.30
N ASP A 14 40.66 -12.01 -21.07
CA ASP A 14 40.48 -11.00 -20.04
C ASP A 14 41.73 -10.14 -19.93
N PRO A 15 41.59 -8.80 -19.85
CA PRO A 15 42.74 -7.94 -19.60
C PRO A 15 43.45 -8.40 -18.32
N PRO A 16 44.78 -8.34 -18.25
CA PRO A 16 45.52 -8.82 -17.09
C PRO A 16 44.97 -8.13 -15.85
N ALA A 17 44.43 -8.93 -14.93
CA ALA A 17 43.99 -8.45 -13.65
C ALA A 17 45.20 -7.75 -12.99
N HIS A 18 45.16 -6.43 -12.87
CA HIS A 18 46.03 -5.70 -11.95
C HIS A 18 45.55 -6.02 -10.52
N GLY A 19 45.65 -7.28 -10.13
CA GLY A 19 45.45 -7.73 -8.77
C GLY A 19 46.61 -7.21 -7.95
N GLY A 20 46.38 -6.10 -7.24
CA GLY A 20 47.27 -5.72 -6.15
C GLY A 20 47.33 -6.89 -5.17
N ALA A 21 48.53 -7.19 -4.66
CA ALA A 21 48.67 -8.21 -3.63
C ALA A 21 47.71 -7.91 -2.47
N PRO A 22 47.08 -8.92 -1.85
CA PRO A 22 46.26 -8.71 -0.65
C PRO A 22 47.14 -8.02 0.40
N GLY A 23 46.88 -6.72 0.63
CA GLY A 23 47.67 -5.89 1.53
C GLY A 23 48.11 -4.53 0.97
N THR A 24 48.03 -4.27 -0.34
CA THR A 24 48.32 -2.92 -0.85
C THR A 24 47.17 -1.97 -0.51
N THR A 25 47.42 -0.99 0.36
CA THR A 25 46.50 0.12 0.64
C THR A 25 46.89 1.34 -0.21
N PRO A 26 45.91 2.12 -0.72
CA PRO A 26 46.19 3.45 -1.25
C PRO A 26 46.90 4.32 -0.19
N GLY A 27 47.60 5.36 -0.64
CA GLY A 27 48.22 6.32 0.27
C GLY A 27 47.18 7.12 1.06
N GLY A 28 47.55 7.54 2.27
CA GLY A 28 46.74 8.41 3.14
C GLY A 28 45.81 7.66 4.10
N ALA A 29 45.04 8.42 4.87
CA ALA A 29 44.11 7.86 5.86
C ALA A 29 42.86 7.26 5.19
N LEU A 30 42.29 6.21 5.80
CA LEU A 30 40.96 5.71 5.43
C LEU A 30 39.91 6.76 5.85
N GLN A 31 39.14 7.25 4.90
CA GLN A 31 38.10 8.26 5.15
C GLN A 31 36.80 7.59 5.57
N PHE A 32 36.34 6.61 4.79
CA PHE A 32 35.15 5.82 5.07
C PHE A 32 35.15 4.54 4.23
N TYR A 33 34.27 3.61 4.56
CA TYR A 33 34.06 2.38 3.82
C TYR A 33 32.61 1.92 3.92
N TRP A 34 32.19 1.03 3.03
CA TRP A 34 30.87 0.40 3.10
C TRP A 34 30.90 -1.00 2.48
N PHE A 35 29.88 -1.80 2.79
CA PHE A 35 29.65 -3.09 2.17
C PHE A 35 28.47 -3.07 1.22
N ASP A 36 28.51 -3.99 0.27
CA ASP A 36 27.42 -4.27 -0.65
C ASP A 36 27.50 -5.77 -1.00
N GLY A 37 26.39 -6.35 -1.44
CA GLY A 37 26.26 -7.77 -1.71
C GLY A 37 25.92 -8.61 -0.49
N ILE A 38 25.87 -9.92 -0.71
CA ILE A 38 25.41 -10.91 0.26
C ILE A 38 26.33 -12.11 0.28
N LEU A 39 26.31 -12.83 1.40
CA LEU A 39 26.88 -14.17 1.52
C LEU A 39 25.72 -15.13 1.82
N GLU A 40 25.50 -16.09 0.93
CA GLU A 40 24.44 -17.08 1.07
C GLU A 40 25.03 -18.48 1.18
N GLY A 41 24.44 -19.31 2.04
CA GLY A 41 24.81 -20.72 2.10
C GLY A 41 23.62 -21.64 2.26
N ALA A 42 23.80 -22.91 1.88
CA ALA A 42 22.80 -23.96 1.99
C ALA A 42 23.30 -25.10 2.88
N ARG A 43 22.41 -25.62 3.72
CA ARG A 43 22.63 -26.67 4.72
C ARG A 43 23.69 -26.26 5.76
N PRO A 44 23.46 -25.23 6.58
CA PRO A 44 24.39 -24.93 7.67
C PRO A 44 24.45 -26.10 8.66
N ALA A 45 25.62 -26.34 9.26
CA ALA A 45 25.81 -27.47 10.18
C ALA A 45 25.01 -27.29 11.48
N ASP A 46 24.94 -26.06 12.00
CA ASP A 46 24.30 -25.71 13.26
C ASP A 46 24.01 -24.19 13.32
N GLU A 47 22.83 -23.80 13.81
CA GLU A 47 22.37 -22.41 13.88
C GLU A 47 23.12 -21.61 14.96
N ASP A 48 23.49 -22.25 16.08
CA ASP A 48 24.29 -21.60 17.12
C ASP A 48 25.69 -21.20 16.61
N THR A 49 26.28 -22.06 15.77
CA THR A 49 27.57 -21.79 15.13
C THR A 49 27.49 -20.62 14.14
N LEU A 50 26.38 -20.49 13.39
CA LEU A 50 26.13 -19.34 12.51
C LEU A 50 26.01 -18.04 13.32
N HIS A 51 25.20 -18.05 14.39
CA HIS A 51 25.00 -16.87 15.23
C HIS A 51 26.29 -16.44 15.93
N GLU A 52 27.11 -17.39 16.39
CA GLU A 52 28.41 -17.11 16.98
C GLU A 52 29.37 -16.45 15.97
N ALA A 53 29.42 -16.94 14.73
CA ALA A 53 30.23 -16.34 13.68
C ALA A 53 29.78 -14.91 13.34
N VAL A 54 28.46 -14.67 13.31
CA VAL A 54 27.87 -13.33 13.08
C VAL A 54 28.15 -12.39 14.25
N ARG A 55 28.13 -12.90 15.48
CA ARG A 55 28.56 -12.14 16.66
C ARG A 55 30.01 -11.71 16.54
N ARG A 56 30.92 -12.62 16.15
CA ARG A 56 32.34 -12.29 15.89
C ARG A 56 32.52 -11.28 14.75
N LEU A 57 31.71 -11.37 13.70
CA LEU A 57 31.71 -10.37 12.62
C LEU A 57 31.38 -8.98 13.16
N ARG A 58 30.34 -8.86 14.00
CA ARG A 58 29.95 -7.61 14.65
C ARG A 58 31.02 -7.10 15.61
N ASP A 59 31.58 -7.98 16.42
CA ASP A 59 32.61 -7.65 17.42
C ASP A 59 33.94 -7.22 16.79
N SER A 60 34.15 -7.53 15.49
CA SER A 60 35.33 -7.03 14.76
C SER A 60 35.33 -5.50 14.60
N GLY A 61 34.17 -4.86 14.74
CA GLY A 61 34.00 -3.42 14.52
C GLY A 61 34.17 -3.00 13.06
N PHE A 62 34.40 -3.94 12.14
CA PHE A 62 34.58 -3.69 10.71
C PHE A 62 33.28 -3.78 9.93
N GLY A 63 32.19 -4.33 10.48
CA GLY A 63 30.91 -4.39 9.77
C GLY A 63 29.77 -4.83 10.69
N LEU A 64 28.57 -4.32 10.43
CA LEU A 64 27.36 -4.74 11.13
C LEU A 64 26.60 -5.74 10.25
N GLY A 65 26.62 -7.01 10.66
CA GLY A 65 25.94 -8.09 9.95
C GLY A 65 24.66 -8.56 10.64
N GLU A 66 23.68 -8.93 9.82
CA GLU A 66 22.48 -9.68 10.19
C GLU A 66 22.45 -10.99 9.40
N VAL A 67 22.13 -12.08 10.09
CA VAL A 67 21.91 -13.39 9.48
C VAL A 67 20.43 -13.74 9.55
N THR A 68 19.88 -14.20 8.44
CA THR A 68 18.55 -14.78 8.38
C THR A 68 18.66 -16.24 7.94
N THR A 69 17.90 -17.11 8.59
CA THR A 69 17.83 -18.55 8.31
C THR A 69 16.43 -18.88 7.79
N ASP A 70 16.35 -19.54 6.62
CA ASP A 70 15.07 -19.99 6.05
C ASP A 70 15.27 -21.29 5.25
N GLY A 71 14.46 -22.30 5.53
CA GLY A 71 14.43 -23.55 4.76
C GLY A 71 15.77 -24.29 4.66
N GLY A 72 16.63 -24.19 5.68
CA GLY A 72 17.97 -24.78 5.64
C GLY A 72 18.97 -23.99 4.78
N ARG A 73 18.68 -22.72 4.47
CA ARG A 73 19.61 -21.75 3.90
C ARG A 73 19.86 -20.64 4.91
N PHE A 74 21.01 -20.00 4.81
CA PHE A 74 21.25 -18.74 5.52
C PHE A 74 21.66 -17.65 4.53
N THR A 75 21.32 -16.42 4.86
CA THR A 75 21.77 -15.22 4.17
C THR A 75 22.38 -14.28 5.20
N LEU A 76 23.64 -13.91 5.00
CA LEU A 76 24.31 -12.84 5.73
C LEU A 76 24.26 -11.58 4.87
N LEU A 77 23.64 -10.54 5.41
CA LEU A 77 23.63 -9.20 4.85
C LEU A 77 24.36 -8.25 5.80
N LEU A 78 25.26 -7.44 5.25
CA LEU A 78 25.90 -6.37 6.00
C LEU A 78 25.16 -5.05 5.76
N ASP A 79 25.18 -4.18 6.78
CA ASP A 79 24.64 -2.83 6.67
C ASP A 79 25.31 -2.08 5.50
N ASP A 80 24.49 -1.47 4.64
CA ASP A 80 24.94 -0.72 3.47
C ASP A 80 25.32 0.73 3.81
N ALA A 81 25.17 1.11 5.08
CA ALA A 81 25.61 2.39 5.60
C ALA A 81 27.13 2.55 5.52
N ALA A 82 27.57 3.74 5.11
CA ALA A 82 28.99 4.08 5.11
C ALA A 82 29.48 4.36 6.53
N ILE A 83 30.58 3.73 6.90
CA ILE A 83 31.20 3.82 8.22
C ILE A 83 32.46 4.68 8.11
N ALA A 84 32.64 5.62 9.04
CA ALA A 84 33.83 6.46 9.09
C ALA A 84 35.09 5.64 9.35
N GLY A 85 36.18 5.97 8.66
CA GLY A 85 37.44 5.20 8.68
C GLY A 85 38.30 5.40 9.92
N GLY A 86 37.95 6.37 10.79
CA GLY A 86 38.78 6.82 11.92
C GLY A 86 39.10 5.78 12.99
N GLU A 87 38.43 4.62 12.98
CA GLU A 87 38.57 3.59 14.03
C GLU A 87 38.94 2.19 13.49
N VAL A 88 39.22 2.07 12.18
CA VAL A 88 39.39 0.78 11.53
C VAL A 88 40.83 0.53 11.09
N GLY A 89 41.49 -0.39 11.78
CA GLY A 89 42.83 -0.86 11.47
C GLY A 89 42.86 -2.16 10.67
N ASN A 90 44.07 -2.65 10.38
CA ASN A 90 44.27 -3.95 9.74
C ASN A 90 43.84 -5.11 10.65
N ALA A 91 43.97 -4.97 11.97
CA ALA A 91 43.56 -6.00 12.93
C ALA A 91 42.04 -6.28 12.88
N GLN A 92 41.21 -5.23 12.79
CA GLN A 92 39.76 -5.36 12.62
C GLN A 92 39.41 -6.02 11.30
N ARG A 93 40.13 -5.67 10.23
CA ARG A 93 39.98 -6.30 8.91
C ARG A 93 40.32 -7.80 8.93
N GLU A 94 41.43 -8.15 9.54
CA GLU A 94 41.85 -9.56 9.71
C GLU A 94 40.85 -10.33 10.56
N ALA A 95 40.35 -9.73 11.66
CA ALA A 95 39.32 -10.33 12.50
C ALA A 95 38.02 -10.56 11.72
N PHE A 96 37.60 -9.61 10.89
CA PHE A 96 36.43 -9.74 10.03
C PHE A 96 36.60 -10.86 8.99
N VAL A 97 37.73 -10.91 8.29
CA VAL A 97 38.02 -11.99 7.33
C VAL A 97 38.07 -13.34 8.03
N GLY A 98 38.68 -13.41 9.22
CA GLY A 98 38.70 -14.63 10.04
C GLY A 98 37.31 -15.08 10.49
N ALA A 99 36.41 -14.14 10.78
CA ALA A 99 35.02 -14.45 11.12
C ALA A 99 34.23 -14.94 9.90
N LEU A 100 34.41 -14.34 8.71
CA LEU A 100 33.85 -14.86 7.45
C LEU A 100 34.40 -16.27 7.14
N GLN A 101 35.70 -16.48 7.32
CA GLN A 101 36.35 -17.78 7.12
C GLN A 101 35.80 -18.84 8.08
N SER A 102 35.52 -18.46 9.34
CA SER A 102 34.88 -19.34 10.32
C SER A 102 33.46 -19.71 9.91
N LEU A 103 32.71 -18.74 9.37
CA LEU A 103 31.35 -18.94 8.87
C LEU A 103 31.32 -19.89 7.67
N VAL A 104 32.19 -19.68 6.67
CA VAL A 104 32.29 -20.55 5.49
C VAL A 104 32.86 -21.92 5.86
N GLY A 105 33.81 -22.00 6.80
CA GLY A 105 34.40 -23.24 7.27
C GLY A 105 33.47 -24.07 8.18
N ALA A 106 32.41 -23.47 8.73
CA ALA A 106 31.38 -24.18 9.50
C ALA A 106 30.36 -24.92 8.60
N MET A 107 30.49 -24.80 7.28
CA MET A 107 29.61 -25.52 6.35
C MET A 107 29.95 -27.02 6.34
N PRO A 108 28.95 -27.90 6.46
CA PRO A 108 29.17 -29.34 6.43
C PRO A 108 29.57 -29.82 5.04
N ASP A 109 30.13 -31.04 4.97
CA ASP A 109 30.48 -31.67 3.69
C ASP A 109 29.27 -31.75 2.76
N GLY A 110 29.40 -31.17 1.56
CA GLY A 110 28.31 -31.04 0.58
C GLY A 110 27.39 -29.83 0.77
N GLY A 111 27.67 -28.96 1.74
CA GLY A 111 27.14 -27.61 1.80
C GLY A 111 27.76 -26.71 0.72
N SER A 112 27.00 -25.69 0.28
CA SER A 112 27.49 -24.69 -0.66
C SER A 112 27.38 -23.31 -0.04
N CYS A 113 28.34 -22.45 -0.34
CA CYS A 113 28.35 -21.06 0.08
C CYS A 113 28.79 -20.20 -1.11
N GLU A 114 27.99 -19.18 -1.43
CA GLU A 114 28.22 -18.25 -2.52
C GLU A 114 28.29 -16.83 -1.95
N SER A 115 29.18 -16.01 -2.49
CA SER A 115 29.34 -14.64 -2.02
C SER A 115 29.43 -13.67 -3.18
N THR A 116 28.64 -12.61 -3.06
CA THR A 116 28.77 -11.37 -3.84
C THR A 116 29.28 -10.23 -2.96
N LEU A 117 29.72 -10.55 -1.74
CA LEU A 117 30.09 -9.57 -0.74
C LEU A 117 31.32 -8.78 -1.18
N ARG A 118 31.18 -7.46 -1.18
CA ARG A 118 32.20 -6.51 -1.57
C ARG A 118 32.31 -5.42 -0.51
N CYS A 119 33.54 -4.98 -0.26
CA CYS A 119 33.84 -3.81 0.58
C CYS A 119 34.54 -2.77 -0.28
N THR A 120 34.03 -1.54 -0.23
CA THR A 120 34.70 -0.39 -0.85
C THR A 120 35.25 0.49 0.24
N GLU A 121 36.57 0.70 0.21
CA GLU A 121 37.32 1.50 1.17
C GLU A 121 37.87 2.75 0.45
N VAL A 122 37.48 3.94 0.92
CA VAL A 122 37.89 5.22 0.32
C VAL A 122 38.98 5.84 1.20
N PHE A 123 40.19 5.93 0.66
CA PHE A 123 41.34 6.57 1.29
C PHE A 123 41.55 7.98 0.72
N GLU A 124 42.45 8.78 1.28
CA GLU A 124 42.77 10.09 0.68
C GLU A 124 43.42 9.99 -0.71
N GLY A 125 44.18 8.92 -0.97
CA GLY A 125 44.94 8.72 -2.20
C GLY A 125 44.29 7.80 -3.24
N GLY A 126 43.11 7.24 -2.98
CA GLY A 126 42.42 6.35 -3.90
C GLY A 126 41.39 5.44 -3.23
N THR A 127 40.74 4.61 -4.03
CA THR A 127 39.72 3.66 -3.57
C THR A 127 40.25 2.22 -3.70
N ARG A 128 40.06 1.42 -2.65
CA ARG A 128 40.29 -0.02 -2.67
C ARG A 128 38.96 -0.75 -2.66
N GLU A 129 38.77 -1.66 -3.59
CA GLU A 129 37.60 -2.54 -3.63
C GLU A 129 38.04 -3.97 -3.36
N SER A 130 37.47 -4.59 -2.34
CA SER A 130 37.75 -5.97 -1.94
C SER A 130 36.51 -6.82 -2.18
N LEU A 131 36.65 -7.93 -2.90
CA LEU A 131 35.64 -8.97 -3.09
C LEU A 131 35.99 -10.17 -2.21
N PHE A 132 35.03 -10.65 -1.42
CA PHE A 132 35.17 -11.81 -0.54
C PHE A 132 34.51 -13.01 -1.21
N ALA A 133 35.25 -13.81 -1.97
CA ALA A 133 34.71 -14.97 -2.66
C ALA A 133 34.74 -16.21 -1.75
N ALA A 134 33.60 -16.89 -1.58
CA ALA A 134 33.53 -18.18 -0.91
C ALA A 134 33.75 -19.30 -1.94
N SER A 135 34.75 -20.16 -1.72
CA SER A 135 35.02 -21.31 -2.60
C SER A 135 35.75 -22.41 -1.85
N GLY A 136 35.25 -23.64 -1.92
CA GLY A 136 35.92 -24.82 -1.34
C GLY A 136 36.08 -24.77 0.18
N GLY A 137 35.14 -24.16 0.91
CA GLY A 137 35.23 -23.99 2.37
C GLY A 137 36.13 -22.84 2.81
N GLU A 138 36.67 -22.07 1.88
CA GLU A 138 37.57 -20.94 2.15
C GLU A 138 37.00 -19.61 1.64
N VAL A 139 37.36 -18.53 2.32
CA VAL A 139 37.12 -17.15 1.89
C VAL A 139 38.39 -16.63 1.26
N ARG A 140 38.33 -16.35 -0.04
CA ARG A 140 39.40 -15.71 -0.80
C ARG A 140 39.09 -14.24 -0.98
N VAL A 141 40.05 -13.40 -0.62
CA VAL A 141 39.92 -11.95 -0.78
C VAL A 141 40.67 -11.51 -2.04
N ALA A 142 39.95 -10.99 -3.01
CA ALA A 142 40.52 -10.35 -4.19
C ALA A 142 40.36 -8.84 -4.05
N ALA A 143 41.45 -8.07 -4.19
CA ALA A 143 41.40 -6.62 -4.07
C ALA A 143 41.87 -5.95 -5.36
N ARG A 144 41.23 -4.82 -5.71
CA ARG A 144 41.70 -3.92 -6.76
C ARG A 144 41.79 -2.49 -6.25
N LEU A 145 42.79 -1.77 -6.73
CA LEU A 145 42.96 -0.35 -6.47
C LEU A 145 42.48 0.45 -7.69
N ARG A 146 41.75 1.53 -7.44
CA ARG A 146 41.33 2.45 -8.50
C ARG A 146 41.35 3.91 -8.03
N PRO A 147 41.43 4.87 -8.95
CA PRO A 147 41.18 6.27 -8.62
C PRO A 147 39.77 6.48 -8.05
N HIS A 148 39.59 7.61 -7.35
CA HIS A 148 38.28 8.02 -6.88
C HIS A 148 37.30 8.20 -8.04
N ALA A 149 36.08 7.72 -7.83
CA ALA A 149 34.94 8.03 -8.66
C ALA A 149 34.05 9.04 -7.93
N SER A 150 33.31 9.88 -8.65
CA SER A 150 32.40 10.86 -8.05
C SER A 150 31.37 10.18 -7.13
N GLN A 151 30.88 9.02 -7.53
CA GLN A 151 29.91 8.19 -6.80
C GLN A 151 30.41 7.71 -5.42
N ASP A 152 31.73 7.63 -5.21
CA ASP A 152 32.29 7.22 -3.92
C ASP A 152 31.92 8.24 -2.84
N PHE A 153 31.90 9.53 -3.19
CA PHE A 153 31.62 10.63 -2.27
C PHE A 153 30.13 10.88 -2.02
N ASP A 154 29.23 10.27 -2.79
CA ASP A 154 27.79 10.33 -2.51
C ASP A 154 27.43 9.52 -1.24
N ARG A 155 28.31 8.58 -0.88
CA ARG A 155 28.21 7.74 0.32
C ARG A 155 28.98 8.33 1.51
N ASP A 156 29.72 9.44 1.35
CA ASP A 156 30.53 10.04 2.40
C ASP A 156 29.67 10.45 3.61
N PRO A 157 29.87 9.84 4.80
CA PRO A 157 29.10 10.16 5.99
C PRO A 157 29.30 11.61 6.45
N ALA A 158 30.44 12.24 6.14
CA ALA A 158 30.70 13.64 6.47
C ALA A 158 29.94 14.62 5.56
N ARG A 159 29.61 14.21 4.33
CA ARG A 159 28.81 15.00 3.37
C ARG A 159 27.31 14.81 3.54
N ARG A 160 26.88 13.73 4.19
CA ARG A 160 25.50 13.55 4.65
C ARG A 160 25.22 14.47 5.83
N THR A 161 25.23 15.79 5.59
CA THR A 161 24.47 16.75 6.39
C THR A 161 22.99 16.49 6.13
N ILE A 162 22.48 15.38 6.67
CA ILE A 162 21.06 15.25 6.96
C ILE A 162 20.80 16.41 7.90
N ALA A 163 20.19 17.49 7.41
CA ALA A 163 19.58 18.46 8.28
C ALA A 163 18.74 17.64 9.24
N PRO A 164 19.05 17.62 10.56
CA PRO A 164 18.34 16.75 11.49
C PRO A 164 16.85 16.99 11.25
N PRO A 165 16.02 15.94 11.10
CA PRO A 165 14.59 16.13 10.94
C PRO A 165 14.20 17.07 12.06
N VAL A 166 13.65 18.25 11.71
CA VAL A 166 13.36 19.33 12.66
C VAL A 166 12.80 18.65 13.90
N ALA A 167 13.59 18.63 14.98
CA ALA A 167 13.27 17.85 16.15
C ALA A 167 12.09 18.57 16.82
N LEU A 168 10.90 18.30 16.32
CA LEU A 168 9.66 18.79 16.87
C LEU A 168 9.63 18.27 18.29
N SER A 169 9.78 19.20 19.23
CA SER A 169 9.64 18.89 20.65
C SER A 169 8.36 18.07 20.86
N ARG A 170 8.29 17.24 21.92
CA ARG A 170 7.05 16.51 22.25
C ARG A 170 5.82 17.42 22.25
N ARG A 171 5.99 18.69 22.66
CA ARG A 171 4.95 19.74 22.60
C ARG A 171 4.57 20.11 21.16
N GLY A 172 5.55 20.23 20.26
CA GLY A 172 5.32 20.45 18.83
C GLY A 172 4.57 19.30 18.16
N LEU A 173 4.92 18.06 18.48
CA LEU A 173 4.17 16.88 18.00
C LEU A 173 2.73 16.85 18.51
N LEU A 174 2.52 17.17 19.79
CA LEU A 174 1.17 17.26 20.37
C LEU A 174 0.33 18.37 19.72
N LEU A 175 0.93 19.55 19.50
CA LEU A 175 0.24 20.65 18.83
C LEU A 175 -0.08 20.30 17.37
N LEU A 176 0.85 19.67 16.65
CA LEU A 176 0.61 19.22 15.29
C LEU A 176 -0.50 18.16 15.24
N GLY A 177 -0.49 17.19 16.15
CA GLY A 177 -1.54 16.19 16.28
C GLY A 177 -2.90 16.82 16.59
N LEU A 178 -2.94 17.79 17.51
CA LEU A 178 -4.17 18.54 17.83
C LEU A 178 -4.67 19.33 16.62
N LEU A 179 -3.79 20.01 15.90
CA LEU A 179 -4.14 20.80 14.72
C LEU A 179 -4.63 19.91 13.56
N PHE A 180 -4.07 18.70 13.45
CA PHE A 180 -4.54 17.70 12.50
C PHE A 180 -5.92 17.16 12.87
N LEU A 181 -6.16 16.85 14.15
CA LEU A 181 -7.46 16.40 14.64
C LEU A 181 -8.54 17.48 14.47
N THR A 182 -8.23 18.75 14.74
CA THR A 182 -9.18 19.84 14.52
C THR A 182 -9.45 20.04 13.04
N ALA A 183 -8.44 19.96 12.17
CA ALA A 183 -8.62 20.02 10.73
C ALA A 183 -9.52 18.88 10.21
N ILE A 184 -9.30 17.64 10.66
CA ILE A 184 -10.16 16.50 10.32
C ILE A 184 -11.58 16.69 10.84
N GLY A 185 -11.74 17.15 12.09
CA GLY A 185 -13.06 17.42 12.67
C GLY A 185 -13.83 18.48 11.87
N LEU A 186 -13.17 19.58 11.51
CA LEU A 186 -13.77 20.67 10.73
C LEU A 186 -14.13 20.22 9.31
N TRP A 187 -13.27 19.41 8.69
CA TRP A 187 -13.52 18.85 7.36
C TRP A 187 -14.66 17.83 7.38
N SER A 188 -14.75 17.00 8.42
CA SER A 188 -15.84 16.04 8.63
C SER A 188 -17.19 16.73 8.87
N TRP A 189 -17.18 17.85 9.60
CA TRP A 189 -18.36 18.71 9.73
C TRP A 189 -18.75 19.31 8.38
N ARG A 190 -17.82 19.99 7.69
CA ARG A 190 -18.11 20.68 6.42
C ARG A 190 -18.59 19.74 5.31
N SER A 191 -18.15 18.49 5.31
CA SER A 191 -18.56 17.48 4.31
C SER A 191 -19.92 16.84 4.58
N GLY A 192 -20.60 17.19 5.69
CA GLY A 192 -21.87 16.57 6.08
C GLY A 192 -21.72 15.12 6.55
N TYR A 193 -20.49 14.68 6.85
CA TYR A 193 -20.24 13.31 7.31
C TYR A 193 -20.87 13.03 8.68
N LEU A 194 -20.89 14.06 9.56
CA LEU A 194 -21.61 13.99 10.83
C LEU A 194 -23.11 13.80 10.60
N ASP A 195 -23.69 14.52 9.63
CA ASP A 195 -25.12 14.39 9.34
C ASP A 195 -25.47 12.98 8.84
N ARG A 196 -24.58 12.36 8.07
CA ARG A 196 -24.72 10.98 7.59
C ARG A 196 -24.59 9.94 8.69
N LEU A 197 -23.72 10.17 9.69
CA LEU A 197 -23.53 9.25 10.82
C LEU A 197 -24.64 9.35 11.87
N PHE A 198 -25.19 10.55 12.07
CA PHE A 198 -26.23 10.83 13.07
C PHE A 198 -27.63 10.99 12.47
N GLY A 199 -27.80 10.67 11.18
CA GLY A 199 -29.11 10.59 10.54
C GLY A 199 -30.01 9.56 11.23
N ALA A 200 -31.32 9.73 11.09
CA ALA A 200 -32.30 8.78 11.59
C ALA A 200 -32.01 7.36 11.06
N SER A 201 -32.31 6.32 11.83
CA SER A 201 -32.19 4.96 11.30
C SER A 201 -33.30 4.73 10.26
N ALA A 202 -33.06 3.90 9.25
CA ALA A 202 -34.04 3.63 8.19
C ALA A 202 -35.38 3.12 8.76
N GLU A 203 -35.31 2.35 9.86
CA GLU A 203 -36.47 1.76 10.53
C GLU A 203 -37.31 2.81 11.28
N SER A 204 -36.76 4.00 11.53
CA SER A 204 -37.44 5.09 12.24
C SER A 204 -38.10 6.11 11.32
N LEU A 205 -37.87 6.03 10.00
CA LEU A 205 -38.50 6.91 9.02
C LEU A 205 -39.94 6.47 8.78
N ALA A 206 -40.87 7.41 8.87
CA ALA A 206 -42.23 7.21 8.39
C ALA A 206 -42.22 7.14 6.86
N VAL A 207 -42.62 6.01 6.28
CA VAL A 207 -42.69 5.83 4.83
C VAL A 207 -44.09 6.20 4.35
N GLU A 208 -44.19 7.30 3.60
CA GLU A 208 -45.44 7.85 3.08
C GLU A 208 -45.53 7.67 1.56
N VAL A 209 -46.33 6.70 1.13
CA VAL A 209 -46.49 6.40 -0.30
C VAL A 209 -47.44 7.40 -1.00
N GLY A 210 -48.31 8.06 -0.22
CA GLY A 210 -49.19 9.14 -0.69
C GLY A 210 -50.13 8.69 -1.82
N PRO A 211 -50.24 9.43 -2.94
CA PRO A 211 -51.14 9.09 -4.06
C PRO A 211 -50.74 7.80 -4.80
N PHE A 212 -49.56 7.24 -4.50
CA PHE A 212 -49.08 5.97 -5.04
C PHE A 212 -49.50 4.76 -4.19
N ASP A 213 -50.33 4.96 -3.16
CA ASP A 213 -50.76 3.89 -2.25
C ASP A 213 -51.39 2.71 -3.00
N GLY A 214 -50.91 1.50 -2.69
CA GLY A 214 -51.25 0.26 -3.39
C GLY A 214 -50.67 0.13 -4.81
N LEU A 215 -50.29 1.22 -5.49
CA LEU A 215 -49.62 1.16 -6.80
C LEU A 215 -48.16 0.77 -6.64
N LEU A 216 -47.46 1.34 -5.66
CA LEU A 216 -46.04 1.10 -5.42
C LEU A 216 -45.80 0.64 -3.98
N THR A 217 -44.78 -0.18 -3.78
CA THR A 217 -44.29 -0.56 -2.46
C THR A 217 -42.82 -0.17 -2.33
N ILE A 218 -42.47 0.40 -1.18
CA ILE A 218 -41.15 0.95 -0.90
C ILE A 218 -40.51 0.13 0.22
N SER A 219 -39.26 -0.27 0.00
CA SER A 219 -38.39 -0.82 1.04
C SER A 219 -37.24 0.15 1.27
N VAL A 220 -37.00 0.54 2.52
CA VAL A 220 -35.93 1.45 2.89
C VAL A 220 -34.92 0.69 3.74
N SER A 221 -33.66 0.72 3.33
CA SER A 221 -32.53 0.22 4.12
C SER A 221 -31.48 1.31 4.31
N SER A 222 -30.64 1.17 5.33
CA SER A 222 -29.52 2.10 5.56
C SER A 222 -28.18 1.44 5.22
N SER A 223 -27.31 2.20 4.56
CA SER A 223 -25.94 1.76 4.27
C SER A 223 -24.99 2.94 4.27
N TRP A 224 -24.02 2.95 5.19
CA TRP A 224 -22.96 3.98 5.27
C TRP A 224 -23.49 5.43 5.25
N GLY A 225 -24.55 5.70 6.04
CA GLY A 225 -25.15 7.03 6.14
C GLY A 225 -25.92 7.46 4.89
N LYS A 226 -26.35 6.51 4.07
CA LYS A 226 -27.31 6.70 2.97
C LYS A 226 -28.55 5.84 3.19
N TYR A 227 -29.71 6.37 2.83
CA TYR A 227 -30.93 5.59 2.66
C TYR A 227 -30.94 5.01 1.25
N VAL A 228 -31.08 3.69 1.17
CA VAL A 228 -31.24 2.95 -0.06
C VAL A 228 -32.71 2.58 -0.16
N VAL A 229 -33.39 3.22 -1.11
CA VAL A 229 -34.82 3.11 -1.32
C VAL A 229 -35.05 2.24 -2.54
N GLU A 230 -35.62 1.07 -2.32
CA GLU A 230 -36.03 0.16 -3.39
C GLU A 230 -37.53 0.30 -3.61
N ILE A 231 -37.92 0.50 -4.87
CA ILE A 231 -39.32 0.62 -5.26
C ILE A 231 -39.69 -0.65 -6.04
N SER A 232 -40.85 -1.20 -5.72
CA SER A 232 -41.42 -2.39 -6.36
C SER A 232 -42.89 -2.15 -6.69
N ARG A 233 -43.45 -3.00 -7.56
CA ARG A 233 -44.89 -2.98 -7.87
C ARG A 233 -45.68 -3.33 -6.62
N GLY A 234 -46.71 -2.54 -6.30
CA GLY A 234 -47.68 -2.85 -5.26
C GLY A 234 -48.83 -3.70 -5.78
N ASP A 235 -49.74 -4.10 -4.89
CA ASP A 235 -50.84 -5.03 -5.19
C ASP A 235 -51.84 -4.50 -6.22
N LYS A 236 -51.92 -3.18 -6.42
CA LYS A 236 -52.81 -2.52 -7.39
C LYS A 236 -52.05 -2.01 -8.62
N TYR A 237 -50.81 -2.44 -8.86
CA TYR A 237 -50.05 -2.02 -10.03
C TYR A 237 -50.77 -2.44 -11.32
N PRO A 238 -51.01 -1.54 -12.29
CA PRO A 238 -51.75 -1.88 -13.50
C PRO A 238 -50.92 -2.78 -14.42
N ALA A 239 -51.46 -3.95 -14.78
CA ALA A 239 -50.81 -4.88 -15.70
C ALA A 239 -51.28 -4.69 -17.15
N THR A 240 -52.49 -4.16 -17.33
CA THR A 240 -53.11 -3.97 -18.65
C THR A 240 -53.61 -2.54 -18.85
N PRO A 241 -53.80 -2.08 -20.11
CA PRO A 241 -54.40 -0.77 -20.38
C PRO A 241 -55.81 -0.60 -19.79
N ALA A 242 -56.57 -1.70 -19.63
CA ALA A 242 -57.89 -1.67 -19.01
C ALA A 242 -57.79 -1.36 -17.51
N ASP A 243 -56.78 -1.90 -16.81
CA ASP A 243 -56.53 -1.60 -15.39
C ASP A 243 -56.17 -0.12 -15.21
N VAL A 244 -55.35 0.43 -16.11
CA VAL A 244 -55.00 1.86 -16.11
C VAL A 244 -56.25 2.72 -16.22
N GLN A 245 -57.13 2.42 -17.17
CA GLN A 245 -58.38 3.17 -17.35
C GLN A 245 -59.28 3.06 -16.11
N GLY A 246 -59.42 1.86 -15.54
CA GLY A 246 -60.20 1.64 -14.32
C GLY A 246 -59.66 2.44 -13.12
N LEU A 247 -58.34 2.50 -12.95
CA LEU A 247 -57.69 3.31 -11.91
C LEU A 247 -57.86 4.81 -12.17
N LEU A 248 -57.77 5.26 -13.42
CA LEU A 248 -57.97 6.66 -13.79
C LEU A 248 -59.41 7.13 -13.58
N ASP A 249 -60.39 6.27 -13.86
CA ASP A 249 -61.81 6.55 -13.66
C ASP A 249 -62.21 6.52 -12.17
N GLY A 250 -61.53 5.70 -11.37
CA GLY A 250 -61.73 5.59 -9.93
C GLY A 250 -60.97 6.63 -9.08
N ALA A 251 -60.03 7.37 -9.66
CA ALA A 251 -59.21 8.33 -8.94
C ALA A 251 -60.00 9.58 -8.52
N ALA A 252 -59.97 9.91 -7.22
CA ALA A 252 -60.79 10.95 -6.62
C ALA A 252 -60.34 12.39 -6.94
N ASP A 253 -59.05 12.59 -7.21
CA ASP A 253 -58.45 13.91 -7.44
C ASP A 253 -57.38 13.88 -8.54
N LEU A 254 -56.89 15.08 -8.88
CA LEU A 254 -55.88 15.25 -9.94
C LEU A 254 -54.53 14.63 -9.57
N GLU A 255 -54.18 14.57 -8.29
CA GLU A 255 -52.91 14.03 -7.81
C GLU A 255 -52.89 12.51 -7.98
N ALA A 256 -53.95 11.82 -7.58
CA ALA A 256 -54.14 10.39 -7.79
C ALA A 256 -54.16 10.03 -9.29
N ARG A 257 -54.85 10.82 -10.13
CA ARG A 257 -54.83 10.60 -11.60
C ARG A 257 -53.44 10.75 -12.20
N SER A 258 -52.68 11.73 -11.71
CA SER A 258 -51.30 11.98 -12.16
C SER A 258 -50.35 10.87 -11.70
N ALA A 259 -50.53 10.35 -10.49
CA ALA A 259 -49.78 9.20 -9.98
C ALA A 259 -50.04 7.93 -10.81
N VAL A 260 -51.30 7.62 -11.11
CA VAL A 260 -51.68 6.50 -11.99
C VAL A 260 -51.04 6.65 -13.37
N SER A 261 -51.13 7.84 -13.96
CA SER A 261 -50.54 8.12 -15.27
C SER A 261 -49.01 7.95 -15.27
N ALA A 262 -48.34 8.47 -14.24
CA ALA A 262 -46.90 8.36 -14.10
C ALA A 262 -46.44 6.90 -13.95
N VAL A 263 -47.16 6.09 -13.17
CA VAL A 263 -46.88 4.66 -13.01
C VAL A 263 -47.09 3.91 -14.33
N ALA A 264 -48.22 4.13 -15.01
CA ALA A 264 -48.58 3.44 -16.24
C ALA A 264 -47.60 3.73 -17.40
N ASN A 265 -47.12 4.98 -17.51
CA ASN A 265 -46.19 5.40 -18.55
C ASN A 265 -44.72 5.10 -18.20
N GLY A 266 -44.44 4.73 -16.96
CA GLY A 266 -43.08 4.59 -16.47
C GLY A 266 -42.35 5.92 -16.36
N ASP A 267 -43.07 7.00 -16.02
CA ASP A 267 -42.54 8.35 -15.91
C ASP A 267 -41.62 8.49 -14.68
N LYS A 268 -40.98 9.65 -14.61
CA LYS A 268 -40.09 10.04 -13.51
C LYS A 268 -40.93 10.51 -12.32
N ILE A 269 -40.72 9.91 -11.16
CA ILE A 269 -41.24 10.40 -9.87
C ILE A 269 -40.07 10.77 -8.95
N TRP A 270 -40.37 11.31 -7.79
CA TRP A 270 -39.38 11.76 -6.82
C TRP A 270 -39.54 11.04 -5.48
N VAL A 271 -38.41 10.62 -4.93
CA VAL A 271 -38.31 10.20 -3.53
C VAL A 271 -37.81 11.39 -2.74
N ARG A 272 -38.63 11.88 -1.80
CA ARG A 272 -38.33 13.03 -0.95
C ARG A 272 -38.03 12.57 0.47
N LEU A 273 -37.04 13.21 1.07
CA LEU A 273 -36.73 13.10 2.49
C LEU A 273 -37.18 14.40 3.16
N GLU A 274 -38.09 14.30 4.13
CA GLU A 274 -38.76 15.45 4.74
C GLU A 274 -38.57 15.49 6.26
N THR A 275 -38.67 16.71 6.83
CA THR A 275 -38.75 16.92 8.28
C THR A 275 -40.17 16.72 8.79
N ALA A 276 -40.36 16.75 10.11
CA ALA A 276 -41.68 16.59 10.74
C ALA A 276 -42.66 17.70 10.33
N GLU A 277 -42.14 18.86 9.93
CA GLU A 277 -42.92 20.00 9.42
C GLU A 277 -43.19 19.93 7.90
N GLY A 278 -42.79 18.86 7.22
CA GLY A 278 -42.95 18.68 5.78
C GLY A 278 -41.94 19.45 4.93
N LYS A 279 -40.83 19.92 5.52
CA LYS A 279 -39.77 20.61 4.76
C LYS A 279 -38.92 19.58 4.00
N VAL A 280 -38.79 19.74 2.70
CA VAL A 280 -37.94 18.88 1.85
C VAL A 280 -36.45 19.14 2.14
N LEU A 281 -35.78 18.12 2.67
CA LEU A 281 -34.34 18.12 2.92
C LEU A 281 -33.57 17.66 1.69
N SER A 282 -34.03 16.57 1.07
CA SER A 282 -33.45 16.00 -0.15
C SER A 282 -34.55 15.45 -1.04
N ALA A 283 -34.31 15.45 -2.35
CA ALA A 283 -35.23 14.90 -3.32
C ALA A 283 -34.40 14.32 -4.47
N GLU A 284 -34.58 13.02 -4.71
CA GLU A 284 -33.87 12.30 -5.77
C GLU A 284 -34.90 11.65 -6.69
N PRO A 285 -34.72 11.76 -8.01
CA PRO A 285 -35.68 11.20 -8.92
C PRO A 285 -35.47 9.71 -9.20
N VAL A 286 -36.54 9.04 -9.58
CA VAL A 286 -36.55 7.65 -10.01
C VAL A 286 -37.40 7.48 -11.25
N GLU A 287 -36.87 6.76 -12.23
CA GLU A 287 -37.59 6.44 -13.46
C GLU A 287 -38.29 5.09 -13.31
N LEU A 288 -39.62 5.08 -13.45
CA LEU A 288 -40.43 3.88 -13.28
C LEU A 288 -40.46 2.99 -14.54
N ARG A 289 -39.87 3.43 -15.66
CA ARG A 289 -39.84 2.67 -16.92
C ARG A 289 -39.31 1.25 -16.77
N SER A 290 -38.34 1.04 -15.87
CA SER A 290 -37.81 -0.29 -15.58
C SER A 290 -38.86 -1.24 -14.99
N LEU A 291 -39.78 -0.72 -14.16
CA LEU A 291 -40.89 -1.47 -13.60
C LEU A 291 -41.95 -1.82 -14.63
N VAL A 292 -42.13 -1.02 -15.67
CA VAL A 292 -43.07 -1.33 -16.75
C VAL A 292 -42.53 -2.45 -17.64
N ALA A 293 -41.23 -2.42 -17.92
CA ALA A 293 -40.58 -3.39 -18.81
C ALA A 293 -40.41 -4.78 -18.19
N ASP A 294 -40.22 -4.86 -16.88
CA ASP A 294 -39.88 -6.10 -16.18
C ASP A 294 -40.40 -6.06 -14.73
N GLU A 295 -41.15 -7.08 -14.34
CA GLU A 295 -41.81 -7.17 -13.02
C GLU A 295 -40.83 -7.38 -11.87
N ASP A 296 -39.70 -8.03 -12.15
CA ASP A 296 -38.71 -8.35 -11.12
C ASP A 296 -37.72 -7.19 -10.88
N LYS A 297 -37.76 -6.15 -11.72
CA LYS A 297 -36.90 -4.98 -11.53
C LYS A 297 -37.34 -4.18 -10.32
N ARG A 298 -36.35 -3.70 -9.58
CA ARG A 298 -36.53 -2.86 -8.39
C ARG A 298 -35.65 -1.64 -8.54
N PRO A 299 -36.12 -0.54 -9.15
CA PRO A 299 -35.30 0.66 -9.23
C PRO A 299 -34.93 1.13 -7.83
N THR A 300 -33.65 1.48 -7.68
CA THR A 300 -33.07 1.87 -6.41
C THR A 300 -32.61 3.32 -6.46
N VAL A 301 -32.95 4.09 -5.43
CA VAL A 301 -32.46 5.46 -5.23
C VAL A 301 -31.66 5.53 -3.94
N LYS A 302 -30.60 6.33 -3.96
CA LYS A 302 -29.76 6.58 -2.79
C LYS A 302 -29.92 8.03 -2.36
N LEU A 303 -30.46 8.25 -1.16
CA LEU A 303 -30.51 9.56 -0.52
C LEU A 303 -29.46 9.63 0.58
N ASP A 304 -28.80 10.77 0.72
CA ASP A 304 -27.93 10.99 1.87
C ASP A 304 -28.77 11.09 3.16
N GLY A 305 -28.31 10.41 4.22
CA GLY A 305 -28.90 10.55 5.55
C GLY A 305 -28.64 11.95 6.09
N LEU A 306 -29.70 12.62 6.55
CA LEU A 306 -29.65 13.98 7.07
C LEU A 306 -30.28 14.03 8.46
N ILE A 307 -29.68 14.80 9.37
CA ILE A 307 -30.23 15.04 10.70
C ILE A 307 -31.57 15.76 10.57
N GLY A 308 -32.56 15.30 11.35
CA GLY A 308 -33.92 15.84 11.34
C GLY A 308 -34.83 15.27 10.26
N ALA A 309 -34.35 14.34 9.43
CA ALA A 309 -35.22 13.56 8.56
C ALA A 309 -36.14 12.66 9.39
N THR A 310 -37.45 12.72 9.12
CA THR A 310 -38.46 11.96 9.85
C THR A 310 -39.37 11.15 8.94
N SER A 311 -39.55 11.58 7.69
CA SER A 311 -40.38 10.87 6.72
C SER A 311 -39.71 10.77 5.35
N LEU A 312 -40.08 9.72 4.63
CA LEU A 312 -39.70 9.46 3.26
C LEU A 312 -40.97 9.37 2.42
N ARG A 313 -41.11 10.24 1.43
CA ARG A 313 -42.35 10.41 0.67
C ARG A 313 -42.14 10.23 -0.84
N LEU A 314 -43.07 9.56 -1.51
CA LEU A 314 -43.14 9.58 -2.99
C LEU A 314 -43.97 10.78 -3.46
N ALA A 315 -43.48 11.46 -4.50
CA ALA A 315 -44.14 12.62 -5.06
C ALA A 315 -43.91 12.74 -6.57
N ILE A 316 -44.73 13.55 -7.22
CA ILE A 316 -44.67 13.77 -8.68
C ILE A 316 -43.64 14.85 -9.05
N ASP A 317 -43.42 15.85 -8.18
CA ASP A 317 -42.41 16.89 -8.35
C ASP A 317 -41.29 16.82 -7.27
N SER A 318 -40.30 17.71 -7.32
CA SER A 318 -39.20 17.73 -6.35
C SER A 318 -39.51 18.46 -5.04
N GLY A 319 -40.57 19.28 -4.98
CA GLY A 319 -40.93 20.10 -3.82
C GLY A 319 -39.95 21.23 -3.50
N LYS A 320 -39.06 21.56 -4.43
CA LYS A 320 -38.06 22.64 -4.34
C LYS A 320 -38.43 23.80 -5.26
#